data_AF-A0A7Y3DMG9-F1
#
_entry.id   AF-A0A7Y3DMG9-F1
#
_cell.length_a   1.000
_cell.length_b   1.000
_cell.length_c   1.000
_cell.angle_alpha   90.00
_cell.angle_beta   90.00
_cell.angle_gamma   90.00
#
_symmetry.space_group_name_H-M   'P 1'
#
loop_
_entity.id
_entity.type
_entity.pdbx_description
1 polymer ?
#
loop_
_entity_poly.entity_id
_entity_poly.type
_entity_poly.pdbx_seq_one_letter_code
_entity_poly.pdbx_strand_id
1 'polypeptide(L)' 'MPQRKKNTCNDYREEMRLLSLKKRLNENNLNETEKQIIEAEIAKLETALQMN' A
#
# COMPACT_ATOMS: atom_id res chain seq x y z
N MET A 1 -5.90 11.96 -15.89
CA MET A 1 -5.54 12.17 -14.47
C MET A 1 -6.79 11.88 -13.63
N PRO A 2 -6.90 10.75 -12.90
CA PRO A 2 -8.06 10.57 -12.04
C PRO A 2 -7.85 11.35 -10.74
N GLN A 3 -8.81 12.22 -10.45
CA GLN A 3 -8.93 12.99 -9.22
C GLN A 3 -9.73 12.17 -8.21
N ARG A 4 -9.29 12.05 -6.95
CA ARG A 4 -10.19 11.88 -5.81
C ARG A 4 -9.77 12.80 -4.67
N LYS A 5 -10.71 13.69 -4.35
CA LYS A 5 -10.64 14.74 -3.35
C LYS A 5 -11.02 14.17 -1.98
N LYS A 6 -10.10 14.23 -1.02
CA LYS A 6 -10.28 14.59 0.42
C LYS A 6 -9.14 13.93 1.20
N ASN A 7 -7.93 14.43 1.02
CA ASN A 7 -6.78 13.92 1.75
C ASN A 7 -6.84 14.50 3.16
N THR A 8 -7.53 13.81 4.07
CA THR A 8 -7.20 14.01 5.46
C THR A 8 -5.74 13.57 5.63
N CYS A 9 -4.98 14.18 6.54
CA CYS A 9 -3.56 13.83 6.71
C CYS A 9 -3.34 12.31 6.97
N ASN A 10 -4.38 11.60 7.42
CA ASN A 10 -4.38 10.15 7.57
C ASN A 10 -4.36 9.42 6.23
N ASP A 11 -5.18 9.81 5.26
CA ASP A 11 -5.24 9.14 3.94
C ASP A 11 -3.91 9.28 3.20
N TYR A 12 -3.30 10.47 3.25
CA TYR A 12 -1.97 10.71 2.67
C TYR A 12 -0.89 9.83 3.33
N ARG A 13 -0.95 9.63 4.64
CA ARG A 13 0.03 8.82 5.36
C ARG A 13 -0.10 7.34 5.00
N GLU A 14 -1.32 6.84 4.90
CA GLU A 14 -1.58 5.46 4.48
C GLU A 14 -1.26 5.25 3.00
N GLU A 15 -1.48 6.24 2.12
CA GLU A 15 -1.02 6.23 0.73
C GLU A 15 0.51 6.12 0.64
N MET A 16 1.24 6.90 1.46
CA MET A 16 2.71 6.83 1.51
C MET A 16 3.20 5.48 2.04
N ARG A 17 2.50 4.91 3.03
CA ARG A 17 2.77 3.56 3.53
C ARG A 17 2.55 2.52 2.43
N LEU A 18 1.43 2.60 1.71
CA LEU A 18 1.11 1.72 0.58
C LEU A 18 2.19 1.78 -0.51
N LEU A 19 2.65 2.99 -0.86
CA LEU A 19 3.74 3.19 -1.83
C LEU A 19 5.04 2.51 -1.38
N SER A 20 5.40 2.64 -0.11
CA SER A 20 6.60 2.02 0.44
C SER A 20 6.54 0.49 0.44
N LEU A 21 5.36 -0.08 0.73
CA LEU A 21 5.13 -1.52 0.73
C LEU A 21 5.18 -2.08 -0.69
N LYS A 22 4.57 -1.40 -1.67
CA LYS A 22 4.66 -1.76 -3.09
C LYS A 22 6.10 -1.69 -3.60
N LYS A 23 6.87 -0.69 -3.16
CA LYS A 23 8.30 -0.59 -3.50
C LYS A 23 9.08 -1.77 -2.94
N ARG A 24 8.87 -2.10 -1.66
CA ARG A 24 9.47 -3.28 -1.02
C ARG A 24 9.10 -4.56 -1.74
N LEU A 25 7.83 -4.75 -2.11
CA LEU A 25 7.36 -5.94 -2.83
C LEU A 25 8.12 -6.22 -4.13
N ASN A 26 8.61 -5.17 -4.79
CA ASN A 26 9.41 -5.25 -6.02
C ASN A 26 10.92 -5.44 -5.76
N GLU A 27 11.37 -5.51 -4.51
CA GLU A 27 12.77 -5.78 -4.19
C GLU A 27 13.07 -7.28 -4.37
N ASN A 28 14.10 -7.60 -5.16
CA ASN A 28 14.46 -8.98 -5.54
C ASN A 28 14.99 -9.85 -4.38
N ASN A 29 15.11 -9.30 -3.18
CA ASN A 29 15.65 -9.99 -2.00
C ASN A 29 14.57 -10.40 -0.98
N LEU A 30 13.29 -10.32 -1.34
CA LEU A 30 12.22 -10.77 -0.46
C LEU A 30 12.06 -12.29 -0.51
N ASN A 31 12.03 -12.91 0.67
CA ASN A 31 11.60 -14.29 0.78
C ASN A 31 10.09 -14.43 0.56
N GLU A 32 9.63 -15.60 0.13
CA GLU A 32 8.22 -15.91 -0.15
C GLU A 32 7.29 -15.52 1.02
N THR A 33 7.71 -15.80 2.25
CA THR A 33 6.97 -15.45 3.47
C THR A 33 6.85 -13.94 3.64
N GLU A 34 7.93 -13.19 3.40
CA GLU A 34 7.92 -11.72 3.53
C GLU A 34 7.06 -11.09 2.44
N LYS A 35 7.12 -11.64 1.23
CA LYS A 35 6.27 -11.25 0.11
C LYS A 35 4.79 -11.40 0.47
N GLN A 36 4.39 -12.56 1.00
CA GLN A 36 3.01 -12.81 1.42
C GLN A 36 2.54 -11.86 2.54
N ILE A 37 3.41 -11.56 3.50
CA ILE A 37 3.10 -10.59 4.57
C ILE A 37 2.88 -9.19 3.98
N ILE A 38 3.75 -8.75 3.08
CA ILE A 38 3.65 -7.45 2.42
C ILE A 38 2.38 -7.37 1.55
N GLU A 39 2.07 -8.41 0.78
CA GLU A 39 0.84 -8.49 -0.03
C GLU A 39 -0.42 -8.41 0.84
N ALA A 40 -0.46 -9.13 1.96
CA ALA A 40 -1.58 -9.08 2.89
C ALA A 40 -1.76 -7.69 3.51
N GLU A 41 -0.66 -6.98 3.77
CA GLU A 41 -0.72 -5.62 4.32
C GLU A 41 -1.14 -4.58 3.28
N ILE A 42 -0.69 -4.72 2.03
CA ILE A 42 -1.16 -3.93 0.88
C ILE A 42 -2.68 -4.09 0.72
N ALA A 43 -3.19 -5.31 0.70
CA ALA A 43 -4.62 -5.57 0.53
C ALA A 43 -5.50 -4.93 1.64
N LYS A 44 -5.02 -4.95 2.88
CA LYS A 44 -5.68 -4.28 4.01
C LYS A 44 -5.72 -2.77 3.82
N LEU A 45 -4.61 -2.17 3.40
CA LEU A 45 -4.52 -0.72 3.18
C LEU A 45 -5.36 -0.27 1.98
N GLU A 46 -5.37 -1.03 0.89
CA GLU A 46 -6.21 -0.71 -0.29
C GLU A 46 -7.70 -0.77 0.04
N THR A 47 -8.12 -1.72 0.88
CA THR A 47 -9.50 -1.81 1.38
C THR A 47 -9.84 -0.63 2.28
N ALA A 48 -8.94 -0.27 3.21
CA ALA A 48 -9.12 0.87 4.11
C ALA A 48 -9.22 2.22 3.36
N LEU A 49 -8.45 2.37 2.28
CA LEU A 49 -8.44 3.54 1.41
C LEU A 49 -9.57 3.52 0.36
N GLN A 50 -10.41 2.47 0.32
CA GLN A 50 -11.46 2.27 -0.69
C GLN A 50 -10.93 2.37 -2.13
N MET A 51 -9.71 1.85 -2.36
CA MET A 51 -9.04 1.88 -3.66
C MET A 51 -9.31 0.63 -4.52
N ASN A 52 -10.22 -0.25 -4.06
CA ASN A 52 -10.57 -1.52 -4.70
C ASN A 52 -11.89 -1.43 -5.48
#